data_AF-A0A8J7LID7-F1
#
_entry.id   AF-A0A8J7LID7-F1
#
_cell.length_a   1.000
_cell.length_b   1.000
_cell.length_c   1.000
_cell.angle_alpha   90.00
_cell.angle_beta   90.00
_cell.angle_gamma   90.00
#
_symmetry.space_group_name_H-M   'P 1'
#
loop_
_entity.id
_entity.type
_entity.pdbx_description
1 polymer ?
#
loop_
_entity_poly.entity_id
_entity_poly.type
_entity_poly.pdbx_seq_one_letter_code
_entity_poly.pdbx_strand_id
1 'polypeptide(L)'
;MNNFHDRITSQTATELFALAAQLQGQKSHDYAPSELLQAATEAGISPDNLQEALQILRSKQTQDKIRHRNLRLILGSGVAGIAIALTGVWAYFTLNQQSAIGRQAMPAAIVNSANLVAPDGDAVTYTGTVQQYLLNPEGKVEGLLLKNGLQVKFPPHLSKQLTNSIALGAEVRITGIAGTATRFGQEVRAIQIGNQHQQTIVAESPTTPPLPPVNKASYTSLSAEGTAQHWLVGHRGELNGLILASGVEVKFPPHVGEQLIDLIRGNDKIQVRGFGSRNSYGEVIEATELTANGQNVAIAPPLPTK
;
A
#
# COMPACT_ATOMS: atom_id res chain seq x y z
N MET A 1 58.45 -6.68 -9.98
CA MET A 1 57.24 -7.53 -10.02
C MET A 1 56.32 -7.08 -8.89
N ASN A 2 55.16 -6.51 -9.23
CA ASN A 2 54.23 -5.93 -8.26
C ASN A 2 53.16 -6.95 -7.85
N ASN A 3 53.08 -7.23 -6.54
CA ASN A 3 52.06 -8.07 -5.93
C ASN A 3 50.76 -7.25 -5.75
N PHE A 4 49.71 -7.58 -6.52
CA PHE A 4 48.36 -7.00 -6.37
C PHE A 4 47.37 -8.09 -5.94
N HIS A 5 47.55 -8.69 -4.76
CA HIS A 5 46.52 -9.54 -4.15
C HIS A 5 46.26 -9.02 -2.74
N ASP A 6 45.13 -8.33 -2.57
CA ASP A 6 44.33 -8.16 -1.35
C ASP A 6 43.41 -6.91 -1.43
N ARG A 7 42.63 -6.79 -2.51
CA ARG A 7 41.53 -5.82 -2.55
C ARG A 7 40.21 -6.56 -2.41
N ILE A 8 39.52 -6.29 -1.31
CA ILE A 8 38.16 -6.80 -1.09
C ILE A 8 37.19 -6.06 -2.03
N THR A 9 36.14 -6.76 -2.47
CA THR A 9 35.10 -6.16 -3.33
C THR A 9 34.31 -5.11 -2.56
N SER A 10 33.70 -4.15 -3.26
CA SER A 10 32.88 -3.12 -2.62
C SER A 10 31.75 -3.71 -1.78
N GLN A 11 31.14 -4.81 -2.25
CA GLN A 11 30.07 -5.50 -1.52
C GLN A 11 30.60 -6.10 -0.21
N THR A 12 31.72 -6.80 -0.27
CA THR A 12 32.37 -7.38 0.92
C THR A 12 32.80 -6.32 1.92
N ALA A 13 33.28 -5.16 1.44
CA ALA A 13 33.58 -4.02 2.31
C ALA A 13 32.32 -3.51 3.02
N THR A 14 31.22 -3.31 2.30
CA THR A 14 29.94 -2.87 2.87
C THR A 14 29.41 -3.84 3.92
N GLU A 15 29.45 -5.14 3.65
CA GLU A 15 29.03 -6.19 4.60
C GLU A 15 29.92 -6.20 5.85
N LEU A 16 31.24 -6.04 5.69
CA LEU A 16 32.19 -5.99 6.80
C LEU A 16 31.95 -4.74 7.67
N PHE A 17 31.67 -3.58 7.06
CA PHE A 17 31.31 -2.36 7.81
C PHE A 17 29.97 -2.49 8.53
N ALA A 18 28.96 -3.10 7.90
CA ALA A 18 27.66 -3.34 8.52
C ALA A 18 27.79 -4.27 9.75
N LEU A 19 28.57 -5.34 9.63
CA LEU A 19 28.83 -6.28 10.72
C LEU A 19 29.63 -5.61 11.85
N ALA A 20 30.65 -4.82 11.51
CA ALA A 20 31.41 -4.06 12.50
C ALA A 20 30.54 -3.04 13.26
N ALA A 21 29.66 -2.33 12.56
CA ALA A 21 28.71 -1.40 13.17
C ALA A 21 27.71 -2.12 14.10
N GLN A 22 27.24 -3.32 13.72
CA GLN A 22 26.36 -4.14 14.55
C GLN A 22 27.07 -4.64 15.83
N LEU A 23 28.32 -5.10 15.72
CA LEU A 23 29.13 -5.51 16.86
C LEU A 23 29.48 -4.33 17.79
N GLN A 24 29.68 -3.15 17.23
CA GLN A 24 29.89 -1.93 18.01
C GLN A 24 28.60 -1.50 18.72
N GLY A 25 27.43 -1.61 18.07
CA GLY A 25 26.12 -1.30 18.66
C GLY A 25 25.72 -2.20 19.82
N GLN A 26 26.27 -3.41 19.91
CA GLN A 26 26.11 -4.27 21.10
C GLN A 26 26.87 -3.77 22.33
N LYS A 27 27.90 -2.93 22.15
CA LYS A 27 28.57 -2.24 23.24
C LYS A 27 27.85 -0.90 23.46
N SER A 28 26.72 -0.92 24.18
CA SER A 28 25.91 0.28 24.48
C SER A 28 26.72 1.42 25.09
N HIS A 29 27.21 2.32 24.24
CA HIS A 29 27.74 3.63 24.62
C HIS A 29 27.05 4.67 23.75
N ASP A 30 26.48 5.68 24.38
CA ASP A 30 25.95 6.85 23.69
C ASP A 30 27.13 7.69 23.19
N TYR A 31 27.16 8.02 21.90
CA TYR A 31 28.22 8.82 21.29
C TYR A 31 27.78 10.26 21.10
N ALA A 32 28.67 11.20 21.44
CA ALA A 32 28.45 12.60 21.09
C ALA A 32 28.71 12.81 19.58
N PRO A 33 27.96 13.68 18.90
CA PRO A 33 28.17 13.97 17.47
C PRO A 33 29.60 14.41 17.11
N SER A 34 30.32 15.05 18.03
CA SER A 34 31.72 15.45 17.86
C SER A 34 32.69 14.27 17.88
N GLU A 35 32.42 13.22 18.64
CA GLU A 35 33.26 12.01 18.72
C GLU A 35 33.12 11.19 17.45
N LEU A 36 31.90 11.09 16.91
CA LEU A 36 31.64 10.44 15.62
C LEU A 36 32.32 11.19 14.47
N LEU A 37 32.35 12.52 14.53
CA LEU A 37 33.02 13.34 13.52
C LEU A 37 34.54 13.15 13.55
N GLN A 38 35.12 13.05 14.76
CA GLN A 38 36.55 12.79 14.93
C GLN A 38 36.94 11.38 14.45
N ALA A 39 36.17 10.34 14.84
CA ALA A 39 36.40 8.97 14.40
C ALA A 39 36.28 8.80 12.88
N ALA A 40 35.30 9.48 12.27
CA ALA A 40 35.10 9.40 10.83
C ALA A 40 36.17 10.17 10.04
N THR A 41 36.69 11.28 10.59
CA THR A 41 37.83 12.00 10.00
C THR A 41 39.11 11.15 10.06
N GLU A 42 39.35 10.45 11.17
CA GLU A 42 40.47 9.51 11.32
C GLU A 42 40.34 8.29 10.39
N ALA A 43 39.11 7.87 10.09
CA ALA A 43 38.80 6.85 9.08
C ALA A 43 38.85 7.37 7.63
N GLY A 44 39.23 8.63 7.39
CA GLY A 44 39.36 9.22 6.05
C GLY A 44 38.02 9.50 5.35
N ILE A 45 36.91 9.55 6.11
CA ILE A 45 35.58 9.88 5.58
C ILE A 45 35.47 11.40 5.50
N SER A 46 35.12 11.91 4.32
CA SER A 46 34.99 13.36 4.08
C SER A 46 33.93 13.98 5.02
N PRO A 47 34.22 15.14 5.65
CA PRO A 47 33.29 15.86 6.52
C PRO A 47 31.93 16.16 5.88
N ASP A 48 31.91 16.39 4.56
CA ASP A 48 30.69 16.74 3.82
C ASP A 48 29.68 15.59 3.78
N ASN A 49 30.16 14.36 3.56
CA ASN A 49 29.32 13.16 3.52
C ASN A 49 28.70 12.84 4.89
N LEU A 50 29.41 13.18 5.98
CA LEU A 50 28.93 13.01 7.35
C LEU A 50 27.89 14.06 7.71
N GLN A 51 28.06 15.30 7.25
CA GLN A 51 27.05 16.34 7.42
C GLN A 51 25.75 15.96 6.71
N GLU A 52 25.83 15.41 5.50
CA GLU A 52 24.67 14.92 4.77
C GLU A 52 23.97 13.76 5.52
N ALA A 53 24.74 12.78 6.00
CA ALA A 53 24.21 11.68 6.81
C ALA A 53 23.53 12.16 8.11
N LEU A 54 24.11 13.16 8.79
CA LEU A 54 23.52 13.77 9.99
C LEU A 54 22.24 14.56 9.68
N GLN A 55 22.16 15.22 8.53
CA GLN A 55 20.93 15.89 8.09
C GLN A 55 19.81 14.88 7.80
N ILE A 56 20.14 13.78 7.13
CA ILE A 56 19.19 12.69 6.87
C ILE A 56 18.69 12.10 8.20
N LEU A 57 19.57 11.88 9.17
CA LEU A 57 19.16 11.37 10.49
C LEU A 57 18.28 12.38 11.26
N ARG A 58 18.61 13.67 11.24
CA ARG A 58 17.79 14.71 11.91
C ARG A 58 16.40 14.83 11.29
N SER A 59 16.30 14.78 9.96
CA SER A 59 15.00 14.82 9.26
C SER A 59 14.13 13.59 9.56
N LYS A 60 14.75 12.43 9.78
CA LYS A 60 14.04 11.21 10.17
C LYS A 60 13.53 11.26 11.62
N GLN A 61 14.33 11.79 12.56
CA GLN A 61 13.93 11.91 13.97
C GLN A 61 12.79 12.91 14.22
N THR A 62 12.72 14.01 13.46
CA THR A 62 11.60 14.96 13.56
C THR A 62 10.28 14.33 13.10
N GLN A 63 10.33 13.45 12.09
CA GLN A 63 9.17 12.70 11.61
C GLN A 63 8.62 11.74 12.68
N ASP A 64 9.49 11.07 13.45
CA ASP A 64 9.07 10.17 14.53
C ASP A 64 8.54 10.91 15.76
N LYS A 65 9.10 12.08 16.12
CA LYS A 65 8.53 12.91 17.21
C LYS A 65 7.15 13.48 16.87
N ILE A 66 6.88 13.81 15.61
CA ILE A 66 5.55 14.28 15.16
C ILE A 66 4.53 13.13 15.23
N ARG A 67 4.92 11.89 14.90
CA ARG A 67 4.05 10.70 15.09
C ARG A 67 3.64 10.48 16.55
N HIS A 68 4.53 10.73 17.51
CA HIS A 68 4.24 10.46 18.92
C HIS A 68 3.52 11.60 19.66
N ARG A 69 3.48 12.82 19.12
CA ARG A 69 2.81 13.96 19.79
C ARG A 69 1.28 13.93 19.68
N ASN A 70 0.72 13.12 18.77
CA ASN A 70 -0.73 12.99 18.60
C ASN A 70 -1.37 11.88 19.44
N LEU A 71 -0.65 11.30 20.41
CA LEU A 71 -1.14 10.17 21.24
C LEU A 71 -1.39 10.52 22.72
N ARG A 72 -1.64 11.79 23.06
CA ARG A 72 -2.04 12.18 24.42
C ARG A 72 -3.06 13.32 24.39
N LEU A 73 -4.36 12.98 24.36
CA LEU A 73 -5.45 13.76 24.97
C LEU A 73 -6.82 13.10 24.72
N ILE A 74 -7.13 12.00 25.42
CA ILE A 74 -8.50 11.73 25.90
C ILE A 74 -8.39 11.07 27.28
N LEU A 75 -8.09 11.87 28.30
CA LEU A 75 -8.33 11.54 29.70
C LEU A 75 -8.89 12.80 30.35
N GLY A 76 -10.20 12.80 30.62
CA GLY A 76 -10.87 13.86 31.36
C GLY A 76 -12.36 13.97 31.06
N SER A 77 -13.18 13.50 32.00
CA SER A 77 -14.65 13.66 32.16
C SER A 77 -15.54 13.06 31.06
N GLY A 78 -16.25 11.95 31.28
CA GLY A 78 -17.35 11.76 32.25
C GLY A 78 -18.65 12.19 31.55
N VAL A 79 -19.53 11.30 31.09
CA VAL A 79 -20.48 10.51 31.89
C VAL A 79 -20.98 9.30 31.08
N ALA A 80 -20.90 8.13 31.73
CA ALA A 80 -21.76 6.94 31.69
C ALA A 80 -22.52 6.52 30.41
N GLY A 81 -22.40 5.22 30.11
CA GLY A 81 -23.55 4.47 29.61
C GLY A 81 -23.25 3.33 28.65
N ILE A 82 -22.75 2.21 29.15
CA ILE A 82 -23.02 0.92 28.51
C ILE A 82 -24.53 0.69 28.56
N ALA A 83 -25.17 0.57 27.40
CA ALA A 83 -26.49 -0.04 27.28
C ALA A 83 -26.59 -0.75 25.92
N ILE A 84 -26.28 -2.04 25.95
CA ILE A 84 -26.75 -2.99 24.95
C ILE A 84 -28.23 -3.26 25.25
N ALA A 85 -29.12 -2.97 24.31
CA ALA A 85 -30.41 -3.63 24.20
C ALA A 85 -30.93 -3.57 22.76
N LEU A 86 -31.25 -4.74 22.24
CA LEU A 86 -31.79 -5.04 20.92
C LEU A 86 -33.15 -4.36 20.67
N THR A 87 -33.41 -3.93 19.43
CA THR A 87 -34.61 -4.23 18.60
C THR A 87 -34.75 -3.21 17.46
N GLY A 88 -35.10 -3.68 16.25
CA GLY A 88 -35.60 -2.80 15.18
C GLY A 88 -35.07 -3.04 13.76
N VAL A 89 -35.14 -4.27 13.25
CA VAL A 89 -35.14 -4.52 11.80
C VAL A 89 -36.56 -4.33 11.28
N TRP A 90 -36.80 -3.42 10.33
CA TRP A 90 -37.88 -3.45 9.33
C TRP A 90 -37.31 -2.84 8.03
N ALA A 91 -36.98 -3.64 7.01
CA ALA A 91 -37.86 -4.26 6.02
C ALA A 91 -38.17 -3.33 4.83
N TYR A 92 -37.36 -3.39 3.77
CA TYR A 92 -37.78 -3.11 2.38
C TYR A 92 -36.76 -3.72 1.40
N PHE A 93 -36.71 -5.05 1.29
CA PHE A 93 -36.34 -5.69 0.00
C PHE A 93 -36.70 -7.18 0.02
N THR A 94 -37.98 -7.50 -0.09
CA THR A 94 -38.46 -8.87 -0.35
C THR A 94 -39.53 -8.85 -1.43
N LEU A 95 -39.13 -9.19 -2.66
CA LEU A 95 -39.93 -9.79 -3.74
C LEU A 95 -38.92 -9.96 -4.91
N ASN A 96 -38.50 -11.13 -5.36
CA ASN A 96 -39.19 -12.38 -5.65
C ASN A 96 -38.17 -13.54 -5.56
N GLN A 97 -38.65 -14.74 -5.22
CA GLN A 97 -38.39 -16.04 -5.90
C GLN A 97 -38.76 -17.19 -4.92
N GLN A 98 -40.05 -17.54 -4.92
CA GLN A 98 -40.61 -18.85 -4.58
C GLN A 98 -40.30 -19.81 -5.75
N SER A 99 -40.07 -21.12 -5.66
CA SER A 99 -40.17 -22.16 -4.64
C SER A 99 -39.38 -23.38 -5.15
N ALA A 100 -38.70 -24.13 -4.27
CA ALA A 100 -38.70 -25.60 -4.32
C ALA A 100 -37.99 -26.17 -3.07
N ILE A 101 -38.69 -27.09 -2.43
CA ILE A 101 -38.37 -27.76 -1.17
C ILE A 101 -37.32 -28.86 -1.41
N GLY A 102 -36.29 -28.91 -0.56
CA GLY A 102 -35.33 -30.01 -0.52
C GLY A 102 -34.45 -29.90 0.72
N ARG A 103 -34.93 -30.43 1.85
CA ARG A 103 -34.19 -30.53 3.12
C ARG A 103 -32.93 -31.38 2.93
N GLN A 104 -31.76 -30.86 3.31
CA GLN A 104 -30.66 -31.64 3.89
C GLN A 104 -29.68 -30.71 4.62
N ALA A 105 -29.31 -31.09 5.84
CA ALA A 105 -28.57 -30.33 6.82
C ALA A 105 -27.08 -30.20 6.46
N MET A 106 -26.47 -29.04 6.78
CA MET A 106 -25.02 -28.84 6.76
C MET A 106 -24.38 -29.22 8.10
N PRO A 107 -23.20 -29.85 8.13
CA PRO A 107 -22.37 -29.87 9.32
C PRO A 107 -21.61 -28.53 9.45
N ALA A 108 -21.76 -27.90 10.62
CA ALA A 108 -20.97 -26.75 11.04
C ALA A 108 -19.53 -27.17 11.33
N ALA A 109 -18.57 -26.67 10.56
CA ALA A 109 -17.16 -26.66 10.94
C ALA A 109 -16.88 -25.36 11.71
N ILE A 110 -16.66 -25.52 13.01
CA ILE A 110 -16.18 -24.49 13.93
C ILE A 110 -14.70 -24.26 13.61
N VAL A 111 -14.30 -23.00 13.37
CA VAL A 111 -12.90 -22.61 13.56
C VAL A 111 -12.84 -21.26 14.26
N ASN A 112 -12.13 -21.29 15.37
CA ASN A 112 -12.06 -20.28 16.41
C ASN A 112 -11.45 -18.96 15.93
N SER A 113 -12.10 -17.85 16.31
CA SER A 113 -11.50 -16.52 16.33
C SER A 113 -10.60 -16.42 17.56
N ALA A 114 -9.29 -16.35 17.37
CA ALA A 114 -8.35 -15.95 18.41
C ALA A 114 -7.23 -15.10 17.81
N ASN A 115 -7.14 -13.87 18.32
CA ASN A 115 -5.97 -12.97 18.35
C ASN A 115 -5.19 -12.72 17.06
N LEU A 116 -5.25 -11.49 16.54
CA LEU A 116 -4.19 -10.93 15.68
C LEU A 116 -3.87 -9.50 16.09
N VAL A 117 -2.88 -9.37 16.97
CA VAL A 117 -1.96 -8.24 16.97
C VAL A 117 -0.56 -8.83 16.82
N ALA A 118 0.12 -8.51 15.72
CA ALA A 118 1.58 -8.56 15.63
C ALA A 118 2.05 -7.49 14.63
N PRO A 119 2.89 -6.53 15.03
CA PRO A 119 3.73 -5.78 14.11
C PRO A 119 4.95 -6.66 13.75
N ASP A 120 5.36 -6.63 12.48
CA ASP A 120 6.16 -7.63 11.73
C ASP A 120 5.36 -8.87 11.33
N GLY A 121 4.68 -8.78 10.19
CA GLY A 121 3.61 -9.70 9.81
C GLY A 121 4.09 -10.96 9.08
N ASP A 122 3.84 -12.11 9.70
CA ASP A 122 3.84 -13.41 9.03
C ASP A 122 2.96 -13.39 7.76
N ALA A 123 3.31 -14.22 6.78
CA ALA A 123 2.53 -14.33 5.55
C ALA A 123 1.14 -14.92 5.82
N VAL A 124 0.11 -14.20 5.38
CA VAL A 124 -1.31 -14.59 5.50
C VAL A 124 -1.83 -15.08 4.15
N THR A 125 -2.69 -16.10 4.19
CA THR A 125 -3.37 -16.62 2.98
C THR A 125 -4.79 -16.07 2.86
N TYR A 126 -5.13 -15.57 1.69
CA TYR A 126 -6.44 -15.07 1.29
C TYR A 126 -6.98 -15.86 0.09
N THR A 127 -8.29 -15.87 -0.06
CA THR A 127 -8.97 -16.33 -1.27
C THR A 127 -9.98 -15.28 -1.74
N GLY A 128 -10.22 -15.22 -3.04
CA GLY A 128 -11.22 -14.32 -3.59
C GLY A 128 -11.31 -14.39 -5.11
N THR A 129 -12.34 -13.73 -5.65
CA THR A 129 -12.57 -13.65 -7.09
C THR A 129 -12.02 -12.34 -7.63
N VAL A 130 -11.25 -12.38 -8.71
CA VAL A 130 -10.74 -11.18 -9.37
C VAL A 130 -11.89 -10.35 -9.93
N GLN A 131 -11.98 -9.09 -9.50
CA GLN A 131 -12.96 -8.13 -9.99
C GLN A 131 -12.37 -7.24 -11.07
N GLN A 132 -11.16 -6.72 -10.84
CA GLN A 132 -10.52 -5.73 -11.71
C GLN A 132 -9.00 -5.82 -11.61
N TYR A 133 -8.29 -5.52 -12.71
CA TYR A 133 -6.85 -5.28 -12.70
C TYR A 133 -6.58 -3.85 -12.24
N LEU A 134 -5.57 -3.67 -11.37
CA LEU A 134 -5.09 -2.36 -10.94
C LEU A 134 -3.86 -1.98 -11.76
N LEU A 135 -3.80 -0.76 -12.27
CA LEU A 135 -2.81 -0.32 -13.25
C LEU A 135 -1.85 0.70 -12.66
N ASN A 136 -0.57 0.59 -12.98
CA ASN A 136 0.35 1.72 -12.81
C ASN A 136 0.04 2.81 -13.87
N PRO A 137 0.48 4.07 -13.69
CA PRO A 137 0.20 5.14 -14.65
C PRO A 137 0.63 4.81 -16.11
N GLU A 138 1.63 3.95 -16.30
CA GLU A 138 2.10 3.47 -17.61
C GLU A 138 1.15 2.46 -18.28
N GLY A 139 0.11 2.01 -17.58
CA GLY A 139 -0.89 1.05 -18.07
C GLY A 139 -0.54 -0.41 -17.85
N LYS A 140 0.51 -0.69 -17.08
CA LYS A 140 0.88 -2.06 -16.71
C LYS A 140 0.10 -2.47 -15.47
N VAL A 141 -0.39 -3.70 -15.48
CA VAL A 141 -1.08 -4.29 -14.32
C VAL A 141 -0.11 -4.43 -13.15
N GLU A 142 -0.33 -3.74 -12.05
CA GLU A 142 0.49 -3.84 -10.83
C GLU A 142 -0.25 -4.48 -9.64
N GLY A 143 -1.53 -4.80 -9.82
CA GLY A 143 -2.33 -5.41 -8.78
C GLY A 143 -3.66 -5.99 -9.27
N LEU A 144 -4.40 -6.57 -8.33
CA LEU A 144 -5.77 -7.04 -8.50
C LEU A 144 -6.65 -6.43 -7.43
N LEU A 145 -7.85 -6.00 -7.80
CA LEU A 145 -8.96 -5.82 -6.88
C LEU A 145 -9.80 -7.10 -6.89
N LEU A 146 -10.04 -7.67 -5.72
CA LEU A 146 -10.93 -8.82 -5.55
C LEU A 146 -12.35 -8.36 -5.19
N LYS A 147 -13.36 -9.17 -5.50
CA LYS A 147 -14.77 -8.87 -5.21
C LYS A 147 -15.08 -8.65 -3.72
N ASN A 148 -14.24 -9.17 -2.83
CA ASN A 148 -14.34 -8.96 -1.38
C ASN A 148 -13.66 -7.65 -0.92
N GLY A 149 -13.14 -6.84 -1.83
CA GLY A 149 -12.49 -5.56 -1.56
C GLY A 149 -10.99 -5.65 -1.25
N LEU A 150 -10.40 -6.86 -1.22
CA LEU A 150 -8.96 -7.02 -1.00
C LEU A 150 -8.17 -6.52 -2.21
N GLN A 151 -7.16 -5.71 -1.96
CA GLN A 151 -6.27 -5.15 -2.98
C GLN A 151 -4.94 -5.90 -2.94
N VAL A 152 -4.66 -6.64 -4.01
CA VAL A 152 -3.46 -7.48 -4.11
C VAL A 152 -2.41 -6.72 -4.91
N LYS A 153 -1.28 -6.38 -4.30
CA LYS A 153 -0.13 -5.74 -4.95
C LYS A 153 0.93 -6.79 -5.27
N PHE A 154 1.53 -6.73 -6.45
CA PHE A 154 2.68 -7.58 -6.80
C PHE A 154 3.72 -6.80 -7.64
N PRO A 155 4.97 -7.28 -7.71
CA PRO A 155 6.01 -6.62 -8.50
C PRO A 155 5.66 -6.47 -9.99
N PRO A 156 5.99 -5.34 -10.64
CA PRO A 156 5.66 -5.07 -12.05
C PRO A 156 6.24 -6.05 -13.08
N HIS A 157 7.24 -6.85 -12.73
CA HIS A 157 7.78 -7.86 -13.65
C HIS A 157 6.86 -9.08 -13.77
N LEU A 158 6.01 -9.34 -12.77
CA LEU A 158 5.02 -10.42 -12.79
C LEU A 158 3.76 -10.07 -13.59
N SER A 159 3.58 -8.80 -13.98
CA SER A 159 2.40 -8.32 -14.68
C SER A 159 2.02 -9.14 -15.90
N LYS A 160 2.99 -9.47 -16.77
CA LYS A 160 2.75 -10.24 -18.00
C LYS A 160 2.37 -11.68 -17.71
N GLN A 161 3.07 -12.32 -16.78
CA GLN A 161 2.78 -13.70 -16.41
C GLN A 161 1.40 -13.81 -15.75
N LEU A 162 1.06 -12.86 -14.87
CA LEU A 162 -0.21 -12.85 -14.17
C LEU A 162 -1.39 -12.60 -15.11
N THR A 163 -1.28 -11.62 -16.01
CA THR A 163 -2.35 -11.32 -16.97
C THR A 163 -2.61 -12.45 -17.96
N ASN A 164 -1.61 -13.28 -18.26
CA ASN A 164 -1.79 -14.47 -19.11
C ASN A 164 -2.44 -15.65 -18.38
N SER A 165 -2.29 -15.73 -17.05
CA SER A 165 -2.73 -16.89 -16.24
C SER A 165 -3.98 -16.64 -15.39
N ILE A 166 -4.31 -15.38 -15.10
CA ILE A 166 -5.39 -14.98 -14.21
C ILE A 166 -6.29 -14.00 -14.94
N ALA A 167 -7.47 -14.48 -15.34
CA ALA A 167 -8.51 -13.68 -15.97
C ALA A 167 -9.40 -12.96 -14.93
N LEU A 168 -10.11 -11.91 -15.35
CA LEU A 168 -11.21 -11.35 -14.58
C LEU A 168 -12.26 -12.43 -14.27
N GLY A 169 -12.80 -12.43 -13.05
CA GLY A 169 -13.73 -13.46 -12.58
C GLY A 169 -13.09 -14.76 -12.12
N ALA A 170 -11.78 -14.94 -12.27
CA ALA A 170 -11.08 -16.13 -11.76
C ALA A 170 -11.02 -16.13 -10.23
N GLU A 171 -11.11 -17.32 -9.63
CA GLU A 171 -10.84 -17.51 -8.21
C GLU A 171 -9.33 -17.70 -7.99
N VAL A 172 -8.80 -16.96 -7.03
CA VAL A 172 -7.37 -16.92 -6.72
C VAL A 172 -7.13 -17.16 -5.23
N ARG A 173 -5.99 -17.78 -4.95
CA ARG A 173 -5.40 -17.92 -3.61
C ARG A 173 -4.14 -17.07 -3.55
N ILE A 174 -4.06 -16.20 -2.55
CA ILE A 174 -2.98 -15.25 -2.36
C ILE A 174 -2.31 -15.55 -1.04
N THR A 175 -0.99 -15.75 -1.03
CA THR A 175 -0.20 -15.75 0.20
C THR A 175 0.67 -14.51 0.17
N GLY A 176 0.67 -13.71 1.23
CA GLY A 176 1.39 -12.45 1.24
C GLY A 176 1.43 -11.74 2.57
N ILE A 177 2.11 -10.59 2.60
CA ILE A 177 2.20 -9.74 3.78
C ILE A 177 1.00 -8.80 3.78
N ALA A 178 0.17 -8.90 4.82
CA ALA A 178 -1.01 -8.07 4.98
C ALA A 178 -0.62 -6.64 5.40
N GLY A 179 -1.18 -5.65 4.72
CA GLY A 179 -1.11 -4.26 5.14
C GLY A 179 -2.14 -3.93 6.22
N THR A 180 -2.19 -2.68 6.64
CA THR A 180 -3.17 -2.18 7.60
C THR A 180 -4.59 -2.31 7.02
N ALA A 181 -5.45 -3.08 7.68
CA ALA A 181 -6.87 -3.12 7.36
C ALA A 181 -7.55 -1.82 7.81
N THR A 182 -8.33 -1.21 6.92
CA THR A 182 -9.12 -0.01 7.20
C THR A 182 -10.57 -0.21 6.76
N ARG A 183 -11.46 0.73 7.12
CA ARG A 183 -12.84 0.73 6.61
C ARG A 183 -12.95 0.92 5.09
N PHE A 184 -11.87 1.35 4.44
CA PHE A 184 -11.82 1.63 3.01
C PHE A 184 -11.25 0.48 2.18
N GLY A 185 -10.62 -0.50 2.84
CA GLY A 185 -9.98 -1.63 2.19
C GLY A 185 -8.72 -2.09 2.93
N GLN A 186 -8.07 -3.09 2.35
CA GLN A 186 -6.79 -3.62 2.80
C GLN A 186 -5.94 -4.00 1.58
N GLU A 187 -4.67 -3.59 1.60
CA GLU A 187 -3.66 -4.07 0.65
C GLU A 187 -2.99 -5.34 1.20
N VAL A 188 -2.71 -6.30 0.33
CA VAL A 188 -1.77 -7.41 0.59
C VAL A 188 -0.67 -7.38 -0.45
N ARG A 189 0.59 -7.43 -0.01
CA ARG A 189 1.73 -7.64 -0.91
C ARG A 189 1.90 -9.14 -1.14
N ALA A 190 1.58 -9.59 -2.33
CA ALA A 190 1.62 -11.00 -2.65
C ALA A 190 3.07 -11.52 -2.72
N ILE A 191 3.30 -12.62 -2.01
CA ILE A 191 4.48 -13.48 -2.17
C ILE A 191 4.15 -14.61 -3.13
N GLN A 192 2.89 -15.08 -3.13
CA GLN A 192 2.41 -16.15 -3.97
C GLN A 192 0.99 -15.84 -4.44
N ILE A 193 0.72 -16.05 -5.73
CA ILE A 193 -0.62 -15.96 -6.31
C ILE A 193 -0.87 -17.24 -7.12
N GLY A 194 -1.93 -17.96 -6.80
CA GLY A 194 -2.33 -19.16 -7.53
C GLY A 194 -3.79 -19.14 -7.94
N ASN A 195 -4.11 -19.83 -9.04
CA ASN A 195 -5.50 -20.14 -9.43
C ASN A 195 -5.86 -21.58 -9.03
N GLN A 196 -7.14 -21.95 -9.18
CA GLN A 196 -7.63 -23.31 -8.84
C GLN A 196 -6.96 -24.44 -9.65
N HIS A 197 -6.30 -24.13 -10.77
CA HIS A 197 -5.54 -25.09 -11.58
C HIS A 197 -4.06 -25.22 -11.15
N GLN A 198 -3.72 -24.80 -9.92
CA GLN A 198 -2.40 -24.96 -9.29
C GLN A 198 -1.22 -24.23 -9.97
N GLN A 199 -1.48 -23.29 -10.89
CA GLN A 199 -0.41 -22.42 -11.38
C GLN A 199 -0.05 -21.40 -10.30
N THR A 200 1.05 -21.67 -9.60
CA THR A 200 1.59 -20.78 -8.58
C THR A 200 2.58 -19.81 -9.22
N ILE A 201 2.29 -18.51 -9.12
CA ILE A 201 3.22 -17.43 -9.42
C ILE A 201 3.84 -17.00 -8.11
N VAL A 202 5.14 -17.24 -7.95
CA VAL A 202 5.91 -16.73 -6.81
C VAL A 202 6.45 -15.36 -7.17
N ALA A 203 6.24 -14.39 -6.28
CA ALA A 203 6.85 -13.08 -6.37
C ALA A 203 8.29 -13.17 -5.88
N GLU A 204 9.18 -13.53 -6.80
CA GLU A 204 10.62 -13.48 -6.57
C GLU A 204 11.15 -12.05 -6.75
N SER A 205 12.16 -11.68 -5.96
CA SER A 205 12.88 -10.43 -6.18
C SER A 205 13.56 -10.48 -7.56
N PRO A 206 13.46 -9.43 -8.38
CA PRO A 206 14.08 -9.45 -9.69
C PRO A 206 15.60 -9.60 -9.54
N THR A 207 16.20 -10.54 -10.28
CA THR A 207 17.65 -10.84 -10.23
C THR A 207 18.51 -9.70 -10.78
N THR A 208 17.88 -8.75 -11.47
CA THR A 208 18.49 -7.52 -11.98
C THR A 208 17.69 -6.31 -11.52
N PRO A 209 18.36 -5.21 -11.12
CA PRO A 209 17.68 -3.96 -10.81
C PRO A 209 16.75 -3.59 -11.98
N PRO A 210 15.49 -3.19 -11.73
CA PRO A 210 14.61 -2.77 -12.80
C PRO A 210 15.26 -1.62 -13.56
N LEU A 211 15.29 -1.70 -14.89
CA LEU A 211 15.71 -0.57 -15.69
C LEU A 211 14.82 0.63 -15.33
N PRO A 212 15.37 1.86 -15.26
CA PRO A 212 14.55 3.05 -15.08
C PRO A 212 13.46 3.07 -16.17
N PRO A 213 12.23 3.50 -15.83
CA PRO A 213 11.10 3.45 -16.75
C PRO A 213 11.45 4.16 -18.06
N VAL A 214 11.54 3.39 -19.15
CA VAL A 214 12.12 3.84 -20.43
C VAL A 214 11.19 4.79 -21.19
N ASN A 215 9.93 4.95 -20.79
CA ASN A 215 9.01 5.83 -21.49
C ASN A 215 8.05 6.55 -20.55
N LYS A 216 8.30 7.86 -20.36
CA LYS A 216 7.23 8.82 -20.03
C LYS A 216 6.29 9.08 -21.23
N ALA A 217 6.55 8.44 -22.38
CA ALA A 217 5.87 8.68 -23.65
C ALA A 217 4.48 8.01 -23.80
N SER A 218 4.03 7.21 -22.83
CA SER A 218 2.69 6.59 -22.85
C SER A 218 1.63 7.39 -22.10
N TYR A 219 2.00 8.51 -21.47
CA TYR A 219 1.07 9.37 -20.75
C TYR A 219 0.26 10.21 -21.74
N THR A 220 -1.04 9.95 -21.80
CA THR A 220 -1.99 10.81 -22.51
C THR A 220 -2.75 11.64 -21.49
N SER A 221 -3.09 12.89 -21.85
CA SER A 221 -4.02 13.68 -21.07
C SER A 221 -5.41 13.04 -21.14
N LEU A 222 -5.93 12.64 -19.98
CA LEU A 222 -7.21 11.97 -19.84
C LEU A 222 -8.12 12.75 -18.91
N SER A 223 -9.42 12.56 -19.09
CA SER A 223 -10.45 13.06 -18.20
C SER A 223 -11.51 12.00 -17.98
N ALA A 224 -12.07 11.98 -16.78
CA ALA A 224 -13.17 11.09 -16.44
C ALA A 224 -14.14 11.76 -15.48
N GLU A 225 -15.40 11.34 -15.56
CA GLU A 225 -16.46 11.73 -14.65
C GLU A 225 -17.24 10.48 -14.27
N GLY A 226 -17.63 10.36 -13.00
CA GLY A 226 -18.40 9.23 -12.52
C GLY A 226 -18.64 9.28 -11.03
N THR A 227 -19.19 8.22 -10.47
CA THR A 227 -19.39 8.09 -9.02
C THR A 227 -18.27 7.27 -8.40
N ALA A 228 -17.81 7.66 -7.20
CA ALA A 228 -16.81 6.89 -6.47
C ALA A 228 -17.39 5.54 -6.01
N GLN A 229 -16.75 4.43 -6.39
CA GLN A 229 -17.22 3.06 -6.13
C GLN A 229 -16.32 2.27 -5.17
N HIS A 230 -14.99 2.40 -5.31
CA HIS A 230 -14.02 1.77 -4.41
C HIS A 230 -12.88 2.73 -4.07
N TRP A 231 -12.36 2.66 -2.85
CA TRP A 231 -11.11 3.34 -2.49
C TRP A 231 -9.92 2.46 -2.80
N LEU A 232 -8.81 3.07 -3.19
CA LEU A 232 -7.51 2.42 -3.25
C LEU A 232 -6.72 2.75 -1.99
N VAL A 233 -6.13 1.71 -1.39
CA VAL A 233 -5.38 1.83 -0.15
C VAL A 233 -3.95 1.34 -0.35
N GLY A 234 -2.99 2.03 0.24
CA GLY A 234 -1.61 1.58 0.34
C GLY A 234 -1.42 0.62 1.50
N HIS A 235 -0.21 0.05 1.58
CA HIS A 235 0.14 -0.94 2.59
C HIS A 235 -0.05 -0.47 4.04
N ARG A 236 0.10 0.83 4.30
CA ARG A 236 -0.07 1.40 5.65
C ARG A 236 -1.51 1.87 5.90
N GLY A 237 -2.42 1.63 4.96
CA GLY A 237 -3.84 2.03 5.03
C GLY A 237 -4.11 3.44 4.53
N GLU A 238 -3.12 4.13 3.97
CA GLU A 238 -3.27 5.45 3.35
C GLU A 238 -4.10 5.37 2.07
N LEU A 239 -4.93 6.39 1.81
CA LEU A 239 -5.74 6.44 0.59
C LEU A 239 -4.96 7.09 -0.55
N ASN A 240 -4.66 6.32 -1.59
CA ASN A 240 -3.81 6.70 -2.71
C ASN A 240 -4.56 6.69 -4.06
N GLY A 241 -5.87 6.47 -4.02
CA GLY A 241 -6.73 6.59 -5.18
C GLY A 241 -8.17 6.16 -4.91
N LEU A 242 -8.96 6.14 -5.97
CA LEU A 242 -10.31 5.57 -6.00
C LEU A 242 -10.60 4.97 -7.37
N ILE A 243 -11.62 4.14 -7.45
CA ILE A 243 -12.16 3.59 -8.70
C ILE A 243 -13.57 4.14 -8.88
N LEU A 244 -13.83 4.71 -10.06
CA LEU A 244 -15.16 5.17 -10.45
C LEU A 244 -16.06 3.99 -10.81
N ALA A 245 -17.38 4.18 -10.80
CA ALA A 245 -18.34 3.15 -11.23
C ALA A 245 -18.14 2.67 -12.68
N SER A 246 -17.46 3.46 -13.52
CA SER A 246 -17.03 3.07 -14.87
C SER A 246 -15.85 2.09 -14.89
N GLY A 247 -15.20 1.86 -13.75
CA GLY A 247 -13.95 1.09 -13.63
C GLY A 247 -12.68 1.92 -13.78
N VAL A 248 -12.78 3.22 -14.06
CA VAL A 248 -11.62 4.12 -14.18
C VAL A 248 -10.93 4.26 -12.83
N GLU A 249 -9.64 3.96 -12.80
CA GLU A 249 -8.76 4.16 -11.64
C GLU A 249 -8.25 5.61 -11.61
N VAL A 250 -8.46 6.28 -10.48
CA VAL A 250 -8.01 7.65 -10.23
C VAL A 250 -6.98 7.61 -9.12
N LYS A 251 -5.73 7.96 -9.43
CA LYS A 251 -4.63 8.01 -8.47
C LYS A 251 -4.37 9.42 -7.99
N PHE A 252 -4.08 9.55 -6.71
CA PHE A 252 -3.70 10.81 -6.09
C PHE A 252 -2.79 10.58 -4.87
N PRO A 253 -2.02 11.58 -4.44
CA PRO A 253 -1.21 11.49 -3.24
C PRO A 253 -2.06 11.28 -1.97
N PRO A 254 -1.51 10.65 -0.91
CA PRO A 254 -2.22 10.40 0.35
C PRO A 254 -2.95 11.59 0.98
N HIS A 255 -2.37 12.79 0.93
CA HIS A 255 -3.01 13.99 1.50
C HIS A 255 -4.29 14.39 0.77
N VAL A 256 -4.44 14.05 -0.50
CA VAL A 256 -5.69 14.24 -1.25
C VAL A 256 -6.75 13.26 -0.73
N GLY A 257 -6.35 12.01 -0.49
CA GLY A 257 -7.21 11.00 0.11
C GLY A 257 -7.74 11.44 1.48
N GLU A 258 -6.89 12.02 2.32
CA GLU A 258 -7.30 12.57 3.63
C GLU A 258 -8.37 13.67 3.50
N GLN A 259 -8.22 14.59 2.53
CA GLN A 259 -9.23 15.62 2.25
C GLN A 259 -10.55 15.04 1.75
N LEU A 260 -10.46 13.99 0.93
CA LEU A 260 -11.62 13.40 0.27
C LEU A 260 -12.50 12.57 1.22
N ILE A 261 -11.95 12.02 2.30
CA ILE A 261 -12.72 11.23 3.29
C ILE A 261 -13.87 12.05 3.89
N ASP A 262 -13.67 13.34 4.09
CA ASP A 262 -14.69 14.22 4.67
C ASP A 262 -15.73 14.68 3.63
N LEU A 263 -15.36 14.63 2.34
CA LEU A 263 -16.16 15.10 1.22
C LEU A 263 -17.00 13.99 0.55
N ILE A 264 -16.52 12.75 0.60
CA ILE A 264 -17.10 11.60 -0.10
C ILE A 264 -17.59 10.58 0.92
N ARG A 265 -18.90 10.30 0.89
CA ARG A 265 -19.57 9.26 1.68
C ARG A 265 -19.97 8.03 0.85
N GLY A 266 -19.73 8.06 -0.46
CA GLY A 266 -20.00 6.99 -1.41
C GLY A 266 -21.05 7.38 -2.44
N ASN A 267 -20.91 6.93 -3.68
CA ASN A 267 -21.70 7.37 -4.85
C ASN A 267 -21.62 8.87 -5.18
N ASP A 268 -20.71 9.62 -4.55
CA ASP A 268 -20.48 11.03 -4.84
C ASP A 268 -19.88 11.23 -6.22
N LYS A 269 -20.21 12.37 -6.83
CA LYS A 269 -19.79 12.72 -8.18
C LYS A 269 -18.34 13.19 -8.19
N ILE A 270 -17.50 12.51 -8.94
CA ILE A 270 -16.09 12.82 -9.14
C ILE A 270 -15.88 13.27 -10.58
N GLN A 271 -15.14 14.35 -10.75
CA GLN A 271 -14.56 14.77 -12.02
C GLN A 271 -13.05 14.84 -11.85
N VAL A 272 -12.32 14.28 -12.79
CA VAL A 272 -10.86 14.24 -12.77
C VAL A 272 -10.30 14.60 -14.13
N ARG A 273 -9.18 15.33 -14.11
CA ARG A 273 -8.27 15.51 -15.25
C ARG A 273 -6.86 15.18 -14.81
N GLY A 274 -6.07 14.65 -15.73
CA GLY A 274 -4.69 14.33 -15.45
C GLY A 274 -4.02 13.57 -16.58
N PHE A 275 -3.01 12.79 -16.23
CA PHE A 275 -2.24 12.00 -17.16
C PHE A 275 -2.37 10.52 -16.85
N GLY A 276 -2.35 9.68 -17.87
CA GLY A 276 -2.40 8.25 -17.65
C GLY A 276 -2.50 7.46 -18.93
N SER A 277 -3.15 6.30 -18.84
CA SER A 277 -3.21 5.34 -19.93
C SER A 277 -4.54 4.59 -19.93
N ARG A 278 -4.96 4.17 -21.14
CA ARG A 278 -6.14 3.35 -21.38
C ARG A 278 -5.75 2.20 -22.29
N ASN A 279 -6.04 0.97 -21.87
CA ASN A 279 -5.79 -0.24 -22.66
C ASN A 279 -6.83 -1.33 -22.33
N SER A 280 -6.59 -2.56 -22.79
CA SER A 280 -7.51 -3.68 -22.58
C SER A 280 -7.65 -4.13 -21.12
N TYR A 281 -6.76 -3.71 -20.23
CA TYR A 281 -6.82 -4.02 -18.80
C TYR A 281 -7.60 -2.98 -17.99
N GLY A 282 -7.83 -1.80 -18.56
CA GLY A 282 -8.58 -0.72 -17.92
C GLY A 282 -8.04 0.67 -18.28
N GLU A 283 -8.43 1.64 -17.46
CA GLU A 283 -8.01 3.03 -17.58
C GLU A 283 -7.57 3.56 -16.22
N VAL A 284 -6.45 4.27 -16.22
CA VAL A 284 -5.88 4.91 -15.03
C VAL A 284 -5.54 6.35 -15.32
N ILE A 285 -5.87 7.23 -14.38
CA ILE A 285 -5.59 8.67 -14.44
C ILE A 285 -4.88 9.07 -13.14
N GLU A 286 -3.66 9.57 -13.24
CA GLU A 286 -2.99 10.29 -12.17
C GLU A 286 -3.49 11.74 -12.17
N ALA A 287 -4.25 12.09 -11.14
CA ALA A 287 -5.00 13.33 -11.09
C ALA A 287 -4.09 14.55 -10.96
N THR A 288 -4.30 15.55 -11.83
CA THR A 288 -3.75 16.91 -11.70
C THR A 288 -4.83 17.93 -11.35
N GLU A 289 -6.08 17.60 -11.64
CA GLU A 289 -7.27 18.31 -11.15
C GLU A 289 -8.28 17.27 -10.68
N LEU A 290 -8.89 17.52 -9.52
CA LEU A 290 -9.93 16.66 -8.96
C LEU A 290 -11.03 17.52 -8.35
N THR A 291 -12.26 17.20 -8.69
CA THR A 291 -13.45 17.84 -8.13
C THR A 291 -14.37 16.75 -7.57
N ALA A 292 -14.80 16.91 -6.32
CA ALA A 292 -15.76 16.04 -5.66
C ALA A 292 -17.03 16.85 -5.35
N ASN A 293 -18.20 16.40 -5.81
CA ASN A 293 -19.49 17.08 -5.63
C ASN A 293 -19.47 18.56 -6.07
N GLY A 294 -18.70 18.89 -7.11
CA GLY A 294 -18.54 20.27 -7.59
C GLY A 294 -17.54 21.12 -6.81
N GLN A 295 -16.94 20.60 -5.74
CA GLN A 295 -15.89 21.26 -4.96
C GLN A 295 -14.51 20.82 -5.45
N ASN A 296 -13.64 21.80 -5.75
CA ASN A 296 -12.26 21.53 -6.14
C ASN A 296 -11.46 21.02 -4.94
N VAL A 297 -10.65 19.99 -5.17
CA VAL A 297 -9.79 19.34 -4.18
C VAL A 297 -8.33 19.61 -4.56
N ALA A 298 -7.60 20.23 -3.64
CA ALA A 298 -6.23 20.65 -3.91
C ALA A 298 -5.27 19.45 -3.96
N ILE A 299 -4.64 19.23 -5.11
CA ILE A 299 -3.70 18.13 -5.31
C ILE A 299 -2.28 18.49 -4.88
N ALA A 300 -1.89 19.77 -5.00
CA ALA A 300 -0.59 20.22 -4.53
C ALA A 300 -0.49 20.05 -3.00
N PRO A 301 0.67 19.61 -2.47
CA PRO A 301 0.86 19.53 -1.04
C PRO A 301 0.66 20.91 -0.40
N PRO A 302 0.06 21.00 0.80
CA PRO A 302 -0.10 22.27 1.48
C PRO A 302 1.28 22.88 1.77
N LEU A 303 1.40 24.20 1.60
CA LEU A 303 2.63 24.91 1.94
C LEU A 303 2.96 24.67 3.43
N PRO A 304 4.24 24.47 3.79
CA PRO A 304 4.61 24.32 5.19
C PRO A 304 4.20 25.58 5.96
N THR A 305 3.42 25.40 7.03
CA THR A 305 3.12 26.48 7.97
C THR A 305 4.41 26.90 8.66
N LYS A 306 4.77 28.18 8.51
CA LYS A 306 5.97 28.79 9.11
C LYS A 306 5.92 28.80 10.63
#